data_AF-A0A1L7AM47-F1
#
_entry.id   AF-A0A1L7AM47-F1
#
_cell.length_a   1.000
_cell.length_b   1.000
_cell.length_c   1.000
_cell.angle_alpha   90.00
_cell.angle_beta   90.00
_cell.angle_gamma   90.00
#
_symmetry.space_group_name_H-M   'P 1'
#
loop_
_entity.id
_entity.type
_entity.pdbx_description
1 polymer ?
#
loop_
_entity_poly.entity_id
_entity_poly.type
_entity_poly.pdbx_seq_one_letter_code
_entity_poly.pdbx_strand_id
1 'polypeptide(L)'
;MARHLLPVLGYATLCACFWTTLRSGKEPLIARYTRHDLGGLPTDCVSYTRGLTFLWGSVFAVLVLLHLLQWMLLGLHDWPLATVTPLALLLLFLGEHWIRGRVLPQHGRATPWRTMRAILAEIRSSSSSRAHA
;
A
#
# COMPACT_ATOMS: atom_id res chain seq x y z
N MET A 1 -14.89 -17.64 -12.42
CA MET A 1 -13.95 -16.73 -13.13
C MET A 1 -13.78 -15.38 -12.42
N ALA A 2 -14.86 -14.63 -12.14
CA ALA A 2 -14.79 -13.30 -11.51
C ALA A 2 -14.10 -13.25 -10.12
N ARG A 3 -14.26 -14.30 -9.29
CA ARG A 3 -13.70 -14.37 -7.93
C ARG A 3 -12.16 -14.29 -7.86
N HIS A 4 -11.46 -14.81 -8.88
CA HIS A 4 -9.99 -14.80 -8.93
C HIS A 4 -9.43 -13.58 -9.67
N LEU A 5 -10.23 -12.95 -10.53
CA LEU A 5 -9.88 -11.69 -11.19
C LEU A 5 -9.83 -10.53 -10.21
N LEU A 6 -10.72 -10.52 -9.21
CA LEU A 6 -10.80 -9.45 -8.23
C LEU A 6 -9.48 -9.20 -7.46
N PRO A 7 -8.81 -10.21 -6.86
CA PRO A 7 -7.53 -10.00 -6.20
C PRO A 7 -6.41 -9.61 -7.18
N VAL A 8 -6.36 -10.20 -8.38
CA VAL A 8 -5.36 -9.85 -9.41
C VAL A 8 -5.49 -8.39 -9.82
N LEU A 9 -6.71 -7.94 -10.12
CA LEU A 9 -7.00 -6.56 -10.48
C LEU A 9 -6.67 -5.62 -9.31
N GLY A 10 -7.03 -5.98 -8.08
CA GLY A 10 -6.67 -5.20 -6.89
C GLY A 10 -5.17 -5.02 -6.72
N TYR A 11 -4.38 -6.10 -6.80
CA TYR A 11 -2.93 -6.03 -6.70
C TYR A 11 -2.30 -5.31 -7.89
N ALA A 12 -2.83 -5.46 -9.10
CA ALA A 12 -2.35 -4.76 -10.28
C ALA A 12 -2.60 -3.25 -10.17
N THR A 13 -3.79 -2.82 -9.70
CA THR A 13 -4.07 -1.40 -9.45
C THR A 13 -3.14 -0.84 -8.39
N LEU A 14 -2.94 -1.55 -7.27
CA LEU A 14 -2.00 -1.13 -6.24
C LEU A 14 -0.57 -1.03 -6.79
N CYS A 15 -0.09 -2.05 -7.49
CA CYS A 15 1.21 -2.03 -8.16
C CYS A 15 1.36 -0.81 -9.08
N ALA A 16 0.36 -0.54 -9.92
CA ALA A 16 0.37 0.61 -10.81
C ALA A 16 0.39 1.93 -10.04
N CYS A 17 -0.37 2.07 -8.96
CA CYS A 17 -0.34 3.27 -8.12
C CYS A 17 1.05 3.51 -7.51
N PHE A 18 1.66 2.49 -6.91
CA PHE A 18 3.00 2.61 -6.34
C PHE A 18 4.04 2.96 -7.42
N TRP A 19 4.03 2.23 -8.55
CA TRP A 19 4.99 2.45 -9.63
C TRP A 19 4.83 3.78 -10.35
N THR A 20 3.60 4.26 -10.54
CA THR A 20 3.33 5.56 -11.17
C THR A 20 3.80 6.72 -10.30
N THR A 21 3.78 6.58 -8.97
CA THR A 21 4.33 7.58 -8.02
C THR A 21 5.85 7.51 -7.88
N LEU A 22 6.50 6.44 -8.34
CA LEU A 22 7.98 6.31 -8.40
C LEU A 22 8.61 7.00 -9.61
N ARG A 23 7.82 7.44 -10.59
CA ARG A 23 8.31 8.16 -11.77
C ARG A 23 9.02 9.46 -11.38
N SER A 24 10.11 9.78 -12.07
CA SER A 24 10.90 11.00 -11.84
C SER A 24 10.03 12.25 -11.86
N GLY A 25 10.19 13.11 -10.85
CA GLY A 25 9.41 14.34 -10.69
C GLY A 25 8.08 14.18 -9.96
N LYS A 26 7.68 12.97 -9.55
CA LYS A 26 6.50 12.75 -8.70
C LYS A 26 6.90 12.42 -7.26
N GLU A 27 6.11 12.92 -6.32
CA GLU A 27 6.24 12.58 -4.90
C GLU A 27 5.80 11.11 -4.69
N PRO A 28 6.66 10.24 -4.10
CA PRO A 28 6.30 8.86 -3.81
C PRO A 28 5.05 8.77 -2.93
N LEU A 29 4.20 7.75 -3.14
CA LEU A 29 2.96 7.58 -2.36
C LEU A 29 3.22 7.54 -0.85
N ILE A 30 4.29 6.85 -0.44
CA ILE A 30 4.67 6.75 0.97
C ILE A 30 5.18 8.08 1.51
N ALA A 31 5.91 8.85 0.70
CA ALA A 31 6.33 10.20 1.05
C ALA A 31 5.11 11.09 1.28
N ARG A 32 4.15 11.07 0.36
CA ARG A 32 2.94 11.89 0.45
C ARG A 32 2.14 11.65 1.74
N TYR A 33 1.92 10.38 2.13
CA TYR A 33 1.23 10.11 3.41
C TYR A 33 2.11 10.50 4.61
N THR A 34 3.41 10.25 4.54
CA THR A 34 4.34 10.57 5.64
C THR A 34 4.40 12.08 5.87
N ARG A 35 4.33 12.89 4.81
CA ARG A 35 4.24 14.35 4.87
C ARG A 35 2.99 14.80 5.61
N HIS A 36 1.86 14.16 5.33
CA HIS A 36 0.61 14.43 6.03
C HIS A 36 0.66 13.98 7.50
N ASP A 37 1.28 12.85 7.80
CA ASP A 37 1.37 12.32 9.16
C ASP A 37 2.32 13.14 10.05
N LEU A 38 3.41 13.67 9.47
CA LEU A 38 4.43 14.45 10.17
C LEU A 38 4.23 15.98 10.09
N GLY A 39 3.30 16.46 9.26
CA GLY A 39 3.11 17.90 9.00
C GLY A 39 4.19 18.53 8.09
N GLY A 40 5.12 17.73 7.59
CA GLY A 40 6.24 18.10 6.73
C GLY A 40 7.08 16.86 6.42
N LEU A 41 7.83 16.86 5.32
CA LEU A 41 8.72 15.75 4.98
C LEU A 41 10.19 16.18 5.16
N PRO A 42 10.90 15.72 6.19
CA PRO A 42 12.34 15.90 6.29
C PRO A 42 13.02 15.30 5.06
N THR A 43 14.06 15.96 4.53
CA THR A 43 14.81 15.50 3.36
C THR A 43 15.33 14.07 3.49
N ASP A 44 15.69 13.66 4.72
CA ASP A 44 16.20 12.33 5.04
C ASP A 44 15.13 11.24 4.87
N CYS A 45 13.85 11.62 4.98
CA CYS A 45 12.73 10.71 4.81
C CYS A 45 12.40 10.47 3.33
N VAL A 46 12.81 11.37 2.42
CA VAL A 46 12.50 11.28 0.98
C VAL A 46 13.08 10.00 0.38
N SER A 47 14.37 9.74 0.59
CA SER A 47 15.04 8.55 0.06
C SER A 47 14.50 7.26 0.68
N TYR A 48 14.24 7.25 2.00
CA TYR A 48 13.66 6.12 2.70
C TYR A 48 12.26 5.78 2.17
N THR A 49 11.37 6.77 2.10
CA THR A 49 9.99 6.58 1.64
C THR A 49 9.92 6.21 0.16
N ARG A 50 10.86 6.70 -0.67
CA ARG A 50 10.99 6.29 -2.06
C ARG A 50 11.42 4.82 -2.18
N GLY A 51 12.43 4.39 -1.41
CA GLY A 51 12.85 2.98 -1.36
C GLY A 51 11.74 2.05 -0.86
N LEU A 52 10.97 2.50 0.12
CA LEU A 52 9.83 1.77 0.64
C LEU A 52 8.69 1.69 -0.39
N THR A 53 8.45 2.77 -1.16
CA THR A 53 7.47 2.76 -2.26
C THR A 53 7.88 1.76 -3.33
N PHE A 54 9.18 1.67 -3.63
CA PHE A 54 9.73 0.67 -4.55
C PHE A 54 9.52 -0.75 -4.02
N LEU A 55 9.86 -1.01 -2.77
CA LEU A 55 9.66 -2.32 -2.13
C LEU A 55 8.20 -2.77 -2.22
N TRP A 56 7.25 -1.90 -1.87
CA TRP A 56 5.83 -2.19 -1.98
C TRP A 56 5.38 -2.44 -3.42
N GLY A 57 5.84 -1.62 -4.38
CA GLY A 57 5.59 -1.85 -5.79
C GLY A 57 6.09 -3.21 -6.27
N SER A 58 7.31 -3.60 -5.88
CA SER A 58 7.88 -4.91 -6.20
C SER A 58 7.12 -6.07 -5.57
N VAL A 59 6.70 -5.95 -4.30
CA VAL A 59 5.88 -6.97 -3.63
C VAL A 59 4.56 -7.17 -4.37
N PHE A 60 3.85 -6.09 -4.73
CA PHE A 60 2.61 -6.20 -5.48
C PHE A 60 2.83 -6.80 -6.88
N ALA A 61 3.92 -6.44 -7.57
CA ALA A 61 4.29 -7.03 -8.85
C ALA A 61 4.51 -8.55 -8.74
N VAL A 62 5.25 -9.00 -7.72
CA VAL A 62 5.46 -10.43 -7.44
C VAL A 62 4.14 -11.13 -7.12
N LEU A 63 3.25 -10.52 -6.34
CA LEU A 63 1.94 -11.09 -6.04
C LEU A 63 1.04 -11.22 -7.27
N VAL A 64 1.07 -10.26 -8.19
CA VAL A 64 0.37 -10.35 -9.49
C VAL A 64 0.92 -11.51 -10.30
N LEU A 65 2.26 -11.65 -10.39
CA LEU A 65 2.91 -12.76 -11.10
C LEU A 65 2.55 -14.12 -10.48
N LEU A 66 2.56 -14.25 -9.15
CA LEU A 66 2.21 -15.48 -8.46
C LEU A 66 0.74 -15.88 -8.70
N HIS A 67 -0.19 -14.92 -8.67
CA HIS A 67 -1.60 -15.20 -8.95
C HIS A 67 -1.85 -15.53 -10.43
N LEU A 68 -1.16 -14.88 -11.37
CA LEU A 68 -1.21 -15.20 -12.79
C LEU A 68 -0.64 -16.61 -13.07
N LEU A 69 0.51 -16.92 -12.48
CA LEU A 69 1.15 -18.22 -12.65
C LEU A 69 0.30 -19.35 -12.06
N GLN A 70 -0.31 -19.13 -10.89
CA GLN A 70 -1.29 -20.06 -10.33
C GLN A 70 -2.44 -20.30 -11.31
N TRP A 71 -3.03 -19.23 -11.85
CA TRP A 71 -4.14 -19.35 -12.79
C TRP A 71 -3.75 -20.15 -14.05
N MET A 72 -2.54 -19.94 -14.57
CA MET A 72 -2.04 -20.64 -15.77
C MET A 72 -1.68 -22.11 -15.51
N LEU A 73 -1.07 -22.44 -14.36
CA LEU A 73 -0.57 -23.79 -14.08
C LEU A 73 -1.58 -24.70 -13.39
N LEU A 74 -2.42 -24.15 -12.51
CA LEU A 74 -3.28 -24.90 -11.59
C LEU A 74 -4.78 -24.70 -11.86
N GLY A 75 -5.14 -23.83 -12.81
CA GLY A 75 -6.52 -23.53 -13.15
C GLY A 75 -7.28 -22.81 -12.02
N LEU A 76 -8.58 -23.11 -11.87
CA LEU A 76 -9.47 -22.50 -10.88
C LEU A 76 -9.46 -23.21 -9.51
N HIS A 77 -8.50 -24.10 -9.26
CA HIS A 77 -8.45 -24.79 -7.97
C HIS A 77 -8.08 -23.81 -6.85
N ASP A 78 -8.85 -23.83 -5.76
CA ASP A 78 -8.66 -22.94 -4.60
C ASP A 78 -7.36 -23.31 -3.86
N TRP A 79 -6.23 -22.75 -4.31
CA TRP A 79 -4.97 -22.82 -3.59
C TRP A 79 -5.00 -21.90 -2.35
N PRO A 80 -4.31 -22.24 -1.25
CA PRO A 80 -4.21 -21.39 -0.05
C PRO A 80 -3.66 -19.98 -0.30
N LEU A 81 -3.14 -19.64 -1.47
CA LEU A 81 -2.51 -18.36 -1.82
C LEU A 81 -3.50 -17.21 -1.69
N ALA A 82 -4.74 -17.37 -2.15
CA ALA A 82 -5.77 -16.35 -1.99
C ALA A 82 -6.09 -16.07 -0.51
N THR A 83 -5.86 -17.06 0.37
CA THR A 83 -6.09 -16.96 1.82
C THR A 83 -4.85 -16.45 2.56
N VAL A 84 -3.66 -16.84 2.12
CA VAL A 84 -2.37 -16.51 2.75
C VAL A 84 -1.88 -15.13 2.33
N THR A 85 -2.16 -14.69 1.11
CA THR A 85 -1.72 -13.37 0.60
C THR A 85 -2.22 -12.19 1.44
N PRO A 86 -3.51 -12.07 1.81
CA PRO A 86 -3.94 -10.96 2.66
C PRO A 86 -3.26 -10.99 4.05
N LEU A 87 -3.01 -12.18 4.60
CA LEU A 87 -2.30 -12.32 5.87
C LEU A 87 -0.82 -11.91 5.75
N ALA A 88 -0.15 -12.31 4.66
CA ALA A 88 1.24 -11.93 4.38
C ALA A 88 1.37 -10.41 4.16
N LEU A 89 0.43 -9.81 3.43
CA LEU A 89 0.36 -8.36 3.25
C LEU A 89 0.12 -7.62 4.56
N LEU A 90 -0.75 -8.14 5.42
CA LEU A 90 -0.99 -7.57 6.75
C LEU A 90 0.27 -7.63 7.62
N LEU A 91 0.99 -8.75 7.61
CA LEU A 91 2.26 -8.90 8.33
C LEU A 91 3.34 -7.96 7.79
N LEU A 92 3.46 -7.84 6.46
CA LEU A 92 4.39 -6.91 5.83
C LEU A 92 4.06 -5.46 6.19
N PHE A 93 2.77 -5.11 6.22
CA PHE A 93 2.29 -3.80 6.63
C PHE A 93 2.62 -3.49 8.10
N LEU A 94 2.39 -4.45 9.00
CA LEU A 94 2.75 -4.31 10.41
C LEU A 94 4.27 -4.19 10.61
N GLY A 95 5.04 -5.01 9.90
CA GLY A 95 6.50 -5.00 9.93
C GLY A 95 7.06 -3.67 9.44
N GLU A 96 6.54 -3.14 8.33
CA GLU A 96 6.89 -1.83 7.80
C GLU A 96 6.60 -0.71 8.81
N HIS A 97 5.41 -0.70 9.42
CA HIS A 97 5.07 0.27 10.45
C HIS A 97 5.97 0.17 11.68
N TRP A 98 6.34 -1.05 12.08
CA TRP A 98 7.26 -1.26 13.19
C TRP A 98 8.67 -0.77 12.88
N ILE A 99 9.21 -1.12 11.71
CA ILE A 99 10.52 -0.65 11.23
C ILE A 99 10.51 0.88 11.11
N ARG A 100 9.46 1.47 10.54
CA ARG A 100 9.30 2.92 10.42
C ARG A 100 9.29 3.61 11.79
N GLY A 101 8.61 3.03 12.79
CA GLY A 101 8.65 3.51 14.17
C GLY A 101 10.02 3.39 14.85
N ARG A 102 10.87 2.48 14.39
CA ARG A 102 12.24 2.26 14.91
C ARG A 102 13.30 3.08 14.18
N VAL A 103 13.12 3.32 12.87
CA VAL A 103 14.03 4.09 12.00
C VAL A 103 13.76 5.60 12.10
N LEU A 104 12.51 6.01 12.35
CA LEU A 104 12.13 7.40 12.58
C LEU A 104 11.58 7.64 14.00
N PRO A 105 12.31 7.30 15.07
CA PRO A 105 11.83 7.47 16.43
C PRO A 105 11.63 8.96 16.78
N GLN A 106 12.42 9.84 16.16
CA GLN A 106 12.41 11.29 16.34
C GLN A 106 11.16 12.02 15.82
N HIS A 107 10.30 11.34 15.05
CA HIS A 107 9.08 11.92 14.48
C HIS A 107 7.79 11.34 15.06
N GLY A 108 7.90 10.55 16.14
CA GLY A 108 6.78 9.91 16.81
C GLY A 108 6.38 8.56 16.20
N ARG A 109 5.68 7.74 16.98
CA ARG A 109 5.26 6.39 16.57
C ARG A 109 4.32 6.46 15.37
N ALA A 110 4.84 6.05 14.21
CA ALA A 110 4.09 5.73 13.00
C ALA A 110 3.07 4.61 13.30
N THR A 111 1.88 4.99 13.77
CA THR A 111 0.85 4.02 14.13
C THR A 111 -0.10 3.83 12.94
N PRO A 112 -0.39 2.58 12.55
CA PRO A 112 -1.30 2.31 11.43
C PRO A 112 -2.71 2.89 11.66
N TRP A 113 -3.06 3.14 12.93
CA TRP A 113 -4.27 3.84 13.35
C TRP A 113 -4.37 5.30 12.85
N ARG A 114 -3.24 6.02 12.73
CA ARG A 114 -3.23 7.39 12.19
C ARG A 114 -3.52 7.41 10.71
N THR A 115 -2.90 6.51 9.94
CA THR A 115 -3.16 6.31 8.52
C THR A 115 -4.64 5.95 8.28
N MET A 116 -5.18 5.03 9.07
CA MET A 116 -6.59 4.62 8.95
C MET A 116 -7.56 5.74 9.32
N ARG A 117 -7.26 6.54 10.35
CA ARG A 117 -8.03 7.75 10.72
C ARG A 117 -8.05 8.79 9.61
N ALA A 118 -6.93 9.02 8.92
CA ALA A 118 -6.85 9.98 7.83
C ALA A 118 -7.71 9.55 6.63
N ILE A 119 -7.66 8.26 6.26
CA ILE A 119 -8.51 7.70 5.20
C ILE A 119 -10.00 7.81 5.57
N LEU A 120 -10.35 7.47 6.82
CA LEU A 120 -11.73 7.58 7.32
C LEU A 120 -12.23 9.04 7.35
N ALA A 121 -11.35 10.01 7.62
CA ALA A 121 -11.68 11.43 7.59
C ALA A 121 -11.97 11.93 6.17
N GLU A 122 -11.17 11.49 5.19
CA GLU A 122 -11.37 11.80 3.76
C GLU A 122 -12.68 11.20 3.21
N ILE A 123 -13.02 9.98 3.62
CA ILE A 123 -14.28 9.33 3.22
C ILE A 123 -15.48 10.09 3.80
N ARG A 124 -15.39 10.59 5.05
CA ARG A 124 -16.46 11.39 5.68
C ARG A 124 -16.67 12.76 5.04
N SER A 125 -15.60 13.44 4.61
CA SER A 125 -15.73 14.75 3.95
C SER A 125 -16.37 14.63 2.56
N SER A 126 -16.01 13.58 1.82
CA SER A 126 -16.52 13.32 0.47
C SER A 126 -17.93 12.71 0.43
N SER A 127 -18.45 12.17 1.55
CA SER A 127 -19.86 11.84 1.72
C SER A 127 -20.71 13.07 2.06
N SER A 128 -20.19 13.98 2.88
CA SER A 128 -20.91 15.22 3.27
C SER A 128 -21.13 16.16 2.09
N SER A 129 -20.17 16.27 1.17
CA SER A 129 -20.30 17.13 -0.01
C SER A 129 -21.27 16.59 -1.07
N ARG A 130 -21.64 15.30 -1.01
CA ARG A 130 -22.59 14.65 -1.93
C ARG A 130 -24.02 14.64 -1.42
N ALA A 131 -24.23 14.87 -0.12
CA ALA A 131 -25.56 14.95 0.49
C ALA A 131 -26.21 16.35 0.39
N HIS A 132 -25.43 17.35 -0.04
CA HIS A 132 -25.88 18.74 -0.24
C HIS A 132 -25.89 19.17 -1.71
N ALA A 133 -25.73 18.23 -2.65
CA ALA A 133 -25.88 18.42 -4.09
C ALA A 133 -27.14 17.70 -4.58
#